data_AF-A0A484Z8L6-F1
#
_entry.id   AF-A0A484Z8L6-F1
#
_cell.length_a   1.000
_cell.length_b   1.000
_cell.length_c   1.000
_cell.angle_alpha   90.00
_cell.angle_beta   90.00
_cell.angle_gamma   90.00
#
_symmetry.space_group_name_H-M   'P 1'
#
loop_
_entity.id
_entity.type
_entity.pdbx_description
1 polymer ?
#
loop_
_entity_poly.entity_id
_entity_poly.type
_entity_poly.pdbx_seq_one_letter_code
_entity_poly.pdbx_strand_id
1 'polypeptide(L)'
;MRSLSEPQFLNDPLFTSRLEFSEARFGKQHFSVESGREDAFVWPSIVRVGDEARKLAMQRLGTEGNSGISSPRRYLWDETPVVQDWRFSQMNSKTQREPLATAFPLMNLMNDDGEPLFTLPQDERLPVFSPQYSRSTLMTHMLCELLAQALGQINSVATRLRLGFPASPRQLRTLILTLPSAMPKQEREIFRRRMFEAIAIVWKAMGWHPQDDDFASRKQQEKSVVPVPEIQMEWDEASCGQLVWLYNEAISHFGGQTEAFFASLARPDREPQPGVEPGRGAARRLYRHWRRHDRYGHYPLSARRRLG
;
A
#
# COMPACT_ATOMS: atom_id res chain seq x y z
N MET A 1 -8.90 8.73 4.03
CA MET A 1 -8.22 7.78 4.95
C MET A 1 -8.74 8.02 6.36
N ARG A 2 -9.05 7.00 7.18
CA ARG A 2 -9.71 7.22 8.49
C ARG A 2 -8.68 7.62 9.55
N SER A 3 -8.94 8.73 10.26
CA SER A 3 -8.17 9.10 11.46
C SER A 3 -8.49 8.11 12.59
N LEU A 4 -7.47 7.47 13.17
CA LEU A 4 -7.70 6.61 14.34
C LEU A 4 -7.81 7.39 15.64
N SER A 5 -7.20 8.57 15.70
CA SER A 5 -7.31 9.51 16.82
C SER A 5 -8.70 10.16 16.90
N GLU A 6 -9.36 10.34 15.76
CA GLU A 6 -10.69 10.96 15.69
C GLU A 6 -11.59 10.21 14.68
N PRO A 7 -11.98 8.96 14.97
CA PRO A 7 -12.69 8.09 14.03
C PRO A 7 -14.11 8.57 13.71
N GLN A 8 -14.66 9.51 14.50
CA GLN A 8 -15.96 10.14 14.29
C GLN A 8 -15.98 11.11 13.09
N PHE A 9 -14.82 11.57 12.62
CA PHE A 9 -14.76 12.50 11.50
C PHE A 9 -14.46 11.79 10.17
N LEU A 10 -15.06 12.31 9.11
CA LEU A 10 -14.76 11.91 7.74
C LEU A 10 -13.66 12.82 7.20
N ASN A 11 -12.60 12.21 6.69
CA ASN A 11 -11.52 12.93 6.04
C ASN A 11 -11.73 12.98 4.53
N ASP A 12 -11.09 13.95 3.88
CA ASP A 12 -11.11 14.09 2.43
C ASP A 12 -10.57 12.83 1.71
N PRO A 13 -11.02 12.58 0.47
CA PRO A 13 -10.49 11.48 -0.34
C PRO A 13 -8.99 11.61 -0.61
N LEU A 14 -8.53 12.83 -0.87
CA LEU A 14 -7.11 13.15 -1.05
C LEU A 14 -6.47 13.42 0.31
N PHE A 15 -5.27 12.89 0.51
CA PHE A 15 -4.54 13.05 1.76
C PHE A 15 -3.06 13.28 1.50
N THR A 16 -2.40 13.97 2.42
CA THR A 16 -0.96 14.21 2.38
C THR A 16 -0.16 12.91 2.61
N SER A 17 0.98 12.77 1.94
CA SER A 17 1.94 11.68 2.19
C SER A 17 2.82 11.90 3.43
N ARG A 18 2.44 12.81 4.34
CA ARG A 18 3.11 12.95 5.63
C ARG A 18 2.89 11.68 6.46
N LEU A 19 3.94 11.27 7.14
CA LEU A 19 3.96 10.17 8.08
C LEU A 19 4.44 10.69 9.42
N GLU A 20 3.79 10.28 10.50
CA GLU A 20 4.22 10.50 11.89
C GLU A 20 4.13 9.18 12.66
N PHE A 21 5.15 8.86 13.46
CA PHE A 21 5.11 7.76 14.41
C PHE A 21 4.08 8.06 15.50
N SER A 22 3.04 7.25 15.53
CA SER A 22 1.99 7.30 16.54
C SER A 22 1.24 5.96 16.55
N GLU A 23 1.30 5.32 17.73
CA GLU A 23 0.68 4.04 18.01
C GLU A 23 -0.86 4.17 18.05
N ALA A 24 -1.56 3.23 17.41
CA ALA A 24 -3.01 3.14 17.52
C ALA A 24 -3.39 2.55 18.89
N ARG A 25 -4.32 3.20 19.61
CA ARG A 25 -4.81 2.71 20.90
C ARG A 25 -6.33 2.61 20.90
N PHE A 26 -6.85 1.40 21.11
CA PHE A 26 -8.29 1.12 21.15
C PHE A 26 -8.81 0.92 22.57
N GLY A 27 -8.26 1.67 23.53
CA GLY A 27 -8.57 1.54 24.96
C GLY A 27 -7.41 0.95 25.75
N LYS A 28 -7.73 0.34 26.90
CA LYS A 28 -6.72 -0.22 27.81
C LYS A 28 -6.40 -1.66 27.41
N GLN A 29 -5.11 -1.99 27.30
CA GLN A 29 -4.67 -3.32 26.85
C GLN A 29 -5.18 -4.48 27.73
N HIS A 30 -5.37 -4.27 29.03
CA HIS A 30 -5.86 -5.33 29.92
C HIS A 30 -7.26 -5.83 29.57
N PHE A 31 -8.11 -5.00 28.94
CA PHE A 31 -9.41 -5.46 28.45
C PHE A 31 -9.29 -6.53 27.36
N SER A 32 -8.18 -6.51 26.60
CA SER A 32 -7.86 -7.58 25.67
C SER A 32 -7.63 -8.88 26.44
N VAL A 33 -6.72 -8.86 27.42
CA VAL A 33 -6.37 -10.02 28.26
C VAL A 33 -7.60 -10.58 28.99
N GLU A 34 -8.45 -9.72 29.55
CA GLU A 34 -9.71 -10.12 30.21
C GLU A 34 -10.69 -10.81 29.26
N SER A 35 -10.63 -10.52 27.96
CA SER A 35 -11.44 -11.21 26.94
C SER A 35 -10.91 -12.60 26.53
N GLY A 36 -9.77 -13.02 27.08
CA GLY A 36 -9.10 -14.27 26.72
C GLY A 36 -8.31 -14.20 25.41
N ARG A 37 -8.11 -13.00 24.86
CA ARG A 37 -7.30 -12.73 23.67
C ARG A 37 -6.28 -11.65 23.99
N GLU A 38 -5.00 -11.98 24.07
CA GLU A 38 -3.96 -11.02 24.47
C GLU A 38 -3.83 -9.82 23.49
N ASP A 39 -4.32 -9.98 22.26
CA ASP A 39 -4.13 -9.11 21.11
C ASP A 39 -5.42 -8.85 20.30
N ALA A 40 -6.57 -8.75 20.98
CA ALA A 40 -7.89 -8.60 20.36
C ALA A 40 -8.04 -7.35 19.45
N PHE A 41 -7.26 -6.30 19.71
CA PHE A 41 -7.34 -5.01 19.00
C PHE A 41 -5.99 -4.60 18.38
N VAL A 42 -5.38 -5.52 17.63
CA VAL A 42 -4.13 -5.23 16.91
C VAL A 42 -4.39 -4.31 15.71
N TRP A 43 -3.56 -3.28 15.59
CA TRP A 43 -3.40 -2.51 14.37
C TRP A 43 -1.96 -2.68 13.87
N PRO A 44 -1.73 -3.22 12.65
CA PRO A 44 -0.40 -3.62 12.19
C PRO A 44 0.40 -2.43 11.64
N SER A 45 0.46 -1.34 12.39
CA SER A 45 1.21 -0.13 12.05
C SER A 45 1.45 0.72 13.29
N ILE A 46 2.66 1.28 13.39
CA ILE A 46 3.08 2.19 14.46
C ILE A 46 3.14 3.65 13.97
N VAL A 47 2.59 3.93 12.79
CA VAL A 47 2.59 5.27 12.18
C VAL A 47 1.17 5.68 11.79
N ARG A 48 0.92 6.98 11.76
CA ARG A 48 -0.25 7.59 11.13
C ARG A 48 0.19 8.28 9.85
N VAL A 49 -0.71 8.41 8.88
CA VAL A 49 -0.44 9.11 7.62
C VAL A 49 -1.49 10.21 7.39
N GLY A 50 -1.41 10.98 6.31
CA GLY A 50 -2.49 11.91 5.94
C GLY A 50 -2.73 13.04 6.94
N ASP A 51 -4.00 13.44 7.07
CA ASP A 51 -4.39 14.56 7.94
C ASP A 51 -4.15 14.27 9.42
N GLU A 52 -4.29 13.02 9.84
CA GLU A 52 -3.98 12.61 11.21
C GLU A 52 -2.50 12.87 11.52
N ALA A 53 -1.59 12.44 10.65
CA ALA A 53 -0.16 12.73 10.77
C ALA A 53 0.12 14.24 10.76
N ARG A 54 -0.56 15.01 9.89
CA ARG A 54 -0.43 16.48 9.88
C ARG A 54 -0.83 17.11 11.21
N LYS A 55 -1.95 16.70 11.81
CA LYS A 55 -2.41 17.21 13.11
C LYS A 55 -1.44 16.83 14.22
N LEU A 56 -0.98 15.58 14.25
CA LEU A 56 0.01 15.10 15.23
C LEU A 56 1.32 15.89 15.15
N ALA A 57 1.82 16.16 13.94
CA ALA A 57 3.01 16.98 13.73
C ALA A 57 2.82 18.42 14.26
N MET A 58 1.63 19.01 14.09
CA MET A 58 1.31 20.37 14.56
C MET A 58 1.14 20.46 16.07
N GLN A 59 0.65 19.39 16.71
CA GLN A 59 0.41 19.32 18.17
C GLN A 59 1.65 18.94 18.97
N ARG A 60 2.78 18.76 18.29
CA ARG A 60 4.02 18.36 18.91
C ARG A 60 4.53 19.46 19.85
N LEU A 61 4.78 19.07 21.10
CA LEU A 61 5.26 19.98 22.15
C LEU A 61 6.80 19.98 22.28
N GLY A 62 7.47 18.94 21.78
CA GLY A 62 8.92 18.75 21.91
C GLY A 62 9.72 19.20 20.69
N THR A 63 11.01 19.50 20.91
CA THR A 63 11.99 19.89 19.89
C THR A 63 13.03 18.80 19.59
N GLU A 64 13.07 17.70 20.35
CA GLU A 64 14.25 16.82 20.46
C GLU A 64 14.16 15.46 19.71
N GLY A 65 13.22 15.28 18.81
CA GLY A 65 13.01 13.99 18.12
C GLY A 65 12.66 14.11 16.64
N ASN A 66 13.02 13.13 15.83
CA ASN A 66 12.38 12.95 14.53
C ASN A 66 11.14 12.10 14.77
N SER A 67 9.94 12.71 14.68
CA SER A 67 8.67 12.00 14.85
C SER A 67 8.07 11.54 13.54
N GLY A 68 8.59 11.99 12.41
CA GLY A 68 8.01 11.72 11.10
C GLY A 68 8.72 12.46 9.98
N ILE A 69 8.26 12.22 8.74
CA ILE A 69 8.75 12.91 7.55
C ILE A 69 7.61 13.26 6.60
N SER A 70 7.83 14.28 5.78
CA SER A 70 7.00 14.53 4.61
C SER A 70 7.46 13.67 3.43
N SER A 71 6.52 12.96 2.81
CA SER A 71 6.72 12.21 1.56
C SER A 71 7.88 11.20 1.61
N PRO A 72 7.74 10.06 2.33
CA PRO A 72 8.74 9.00 2.39
C PRO A 72 9.28 8.55 1.03
N ARG A 73 8.43 8.61 0.01
CA ARG A 73 8.78 8.39 -1.40
C ARG A 73 10.04 9.15 -1.86
N ARG A 74 10.26 10.39 -1.40
CA ARG A 74 11.41 11.23 -1.79
C ARG A 74 12.75 10.63 -1.34
N TYR A 75 12.72 9.77 -0.33
CA TYR A 75 13.89 9.18 0.31
C TYR A 75 13.98 7.68 0.07
N LEU A 76 13.29 7.14 -0.95
CA LEU A 76 13.34 5.71 -1.27
C LEU A 76 14.76 5.20 -1.46
N TRP A 77 15.64 6.02 -2.05
CA TRP A 77 17.04 5.70 -2.30
C TRP A 77 17.93 5.78 -1.04
N ASP A 78 17.47 6.40 0.05
CA ASP A 78 18.24 6.59 1.28
C ASP A 78 17.99 5.44 2.25
N GLU A 79 18.77 4.37 2.09
CA GLU A 79 18.74 3.17 2.93
C GLU A 79 19.69 3.26 4.13
N THR A 80 20.33 4.42 4.35
CA THR A 80 21.25 4.61 5.47
C THR A 80 20.46 4.74 6.78
N PRO A 81 20.82 3.98 7.84
CA PRO A 81 20.25 4.18 9.16
C PRO A 81 20.43 5.61 9.65
N VAL A 82 19.43 6.13 10.36
CA VAL A 82 19.52 7.49 10.92
C VAL A 82 20.32 7.49 12.22
N VAL A 83 21.05 8.58 12.46
CA VAL A 83 21.84 8.73 13.69
C VAL A 83 20.98 8.98 14.92
N GLN A 84 19.83 9.64 14.74
CA GLN A 84 18.91 9.98 15.82
C GLN A 84 17.67 9.10 15.75
N ASP A 85 17.42 8.38 16.84
CA ASP A 85 16.29 7.46 16.95
C ASP A 85 14.94 8.13 16.67
N TRP A 86 14.08 7.43 15.92
CA TRP A 86 12.70 7.83 15.71
C TRP A 86 11.92 7.78 17.02
N ARG A 87 11.05 8.77 17.23
CA ARG A 87 10.23 8.89 18.45
C ARG A 87 8.76 9.01 18.10
N PHE A 88 7.88 8.57 18.99
CA PHE A 88 6.46 8.84 18.86
C PHE A 88 6.17 10.34 19.03
N SER A 89 5.24 10.87 18.23
CA SER A 89 4.90 12.30 18.21
C SER A 89 4.22 12.80 19.50
N GLN A 90 3.68 11.88 20.30
CA GLN A 90 2.99 12.20 21.55
C GLN A 90 3.90 11.96 22.76
N MET A 91 3.88 12.89 23.72
CA MET A 91 4.60 12.74 24.98
C MET A 91 3.99 11.64 25.84
N ASN A 92 4.85 10.89 26.53
CA ASN A 92 4.41 10.02 27.61
C ASN A 92 4.12 10.89 28.84
N SER A 93 2.88 10.83 29.34
CA SER A 93 2.42 11.62 30.49
C SER A 93 3.22 11.39 31.77
N LYS A 94 3.85 10.23 31.93
CA LYS A 94 4.66 9.87 33.11
C LYS A 94 6.09 10.41 33.05
N THR A 95 6.74 10.32 31.89
CA THR A 95 8.16 10.66 31.74
C THR A 95 8.39 12.04 31.16
N GLN A 96 7.32 12.71 30.68
CA GLN A 96 7.38 14.01 30.00
C GLN A 96 8.38 14.04 28.83
N ARG A 97 8.63 12.86 28.23
CA ARG A 97 9.49 12.66 27.07
C ARG A 97 8.73 11.91 26.00
N GLU A 98 9.01 12.24 24.74
CA GLU A 98 8.58 11.47 23.58
C GLU A 98 9.18 10.06 23.71
N PRO A 99 8.42 8.96 23.69
CA PRO A 99 8.98 7.60 23.73
C PRO A 99 9.63 7.22 22.39
N LEU A 100 10.55 6.26 22.41
CA LEU A 100 11.13 5.68 21.18
C LEU A 100 10.03 5.03 20.33
N ALA A 101 10.17 5.08 19.00
CA ALA A 101 9.26 4.49 18.02
C ALA A 101 9.34 2.96 17.97
N THR A 102 9.24 2.32 19.13
CA THR A 102 9.28 0.88 19.36
C THR A 102 7.94 0.47 19.98
N ALA A 103 7.04 -0.10 19.18
CA ALA A 103 5.76 -0.60 19.66
C ALA A 103 5.36 -1.90 18.96
N PHE A 104 4.55 -2.67 19.67
CA PHE A 104 3.93 -3.87 19.11
C PHE A 104 2.94 -3.51 18.00
N PRO A 105 2.72 -4.42 17.03
CA PRO A 105 3.44 -5.68 16.84
C PRO A 105 4.77 -5.51 16.08
N LEU A 106 4.99 -4.36 15.43
CA LEU A 106 6.10 -4.15 14.50
C LEU A 106 7.48 -4.27 15.14
N MET A 107 7.62 -3.94 16.42
CA MET A 107 8.92 -4.03 17.10
C MET A 107 9.54 -5.43 17.07
N ASN A 108 8.72 -6.48 17.07
CA ASN A 108 9.21 -7.87 17.03
C ASN A 108 9.34 -8.41 15.61
N LEU A 109 9.12 -7.58 14.60
CA LEU A 109 9.11 -7.97 13.19
C LEU A 109 10.21 -7.28 12.39
N MET A 110 10.90 -6.31 12.97
CA MET A 110 12.00 -5.58 12.33
C MET A 110 13.16 -5.36 13.31
N ASN A 111 14.36 -5.18 12.76
CA ASN A 111 15.55 -4.78 13.52
C ASN A 111 15.65 -3.24 13.66
N ASP A 112 16.77 -2.76 14.20
CA ASP A 112 17.07 -1.33 14.42
C ASP A 112 17.06 -0.50 13.12
N ASP A 113 17.53 -1.05 12.02
CA ASP A 113 17.56 -0.41 10.69
C ASP A 113 16.19 -0.48 9.97
N GLY A 114 15.28 -1.26 10.56
CA GLY A 114 13.92 -1.49 10.13
C GLY A 114 13.82 -2.47 8.96
N GLU A 115 14.81 -3.34 8.83
CA GLU A 115 14.76 -4.52 7.97
C GLU A 115 13.88 -5.60 8.62
N PRO A 116 12.99 -6.27 7.87
CA PRO A 116 12.15 -7.32 8.43
C PRO A 116 12.96 -8.53 8.90
N LEU A 117 12.73 -9.02 10.12
CA LEU A 117 13.54 -10.11 10.70
C LEU A 117 13.50 -11.40 9.87
N PHE A 118 12.41 -11.67 9.16
CA PHE A 118 12.30 -12.89 8.34
C PHE A 118 13.30 -12.92 7.17
N THR A 119 13.81 -11.77 6.73
CA THR A 119 14.81 -11.69 5.66
C THR A 119 16.23 -11.93 6.16
N LEU A 120 16.44 -11.92 7.47
CA LEU A 120 17.74 -12.08 8.11
C LEU A 120 18.03 -13.55 8.49
N PRO A 121 19.32 -13.93 8.54
CA PRO A 121 19.76 -15.17 9.18
C PRO A 121 19.23 -15.28 10.62
N GLN A 122 18.93 -16.50 11.07
CA GLN A 122 18.24 -16.73 12.34
C GLN A 122 18.94 -16.13 13.56
N ASP A 123 20.27 -16.14 13.58
CA ASP A 123 21.13 -15.59 14.62
C ASP A 123 21.18 -14.05 14.64
N GLU A 124 20.80 -13.40 13.53
CA GLU A 124 20.76 -11.94 13.39
C GLU A 124 19.34 -11.36 13.59
N ARG A 125 18.34 -12.20 13.90
CA ARG A 125 16.92 -11.80 14.07
C ARG A 125 16.67 -11.13 15.42
N LEU A 126 17.33 -10.00 15.66
CA LEU A 126 17.16 -9.20 16.86
C LEU A 126 16.05 -8.16 16.65
N PRO A 127 14.98 -8.16 17.47
CA PRO A 127 13.96 -7.12 17.48
C PRO A 127 14.56 -5.72 17.67
N VAL A 128 13.83 -4.69 17.24
CA VAL A 128 14.27 -3.31 17.44
C VAL A 128 14.41 -2.95 18.92
N PHE A 129 15.57 -2.39 19.26
CA PHE A 129 15.88 -1.74 20.52
C PHE A 129 16.07 -0.23 20.31
N SER A 130 16.74 0.16 19.22
CA SER A 130 17.03 1.53 18.84
C SER A 130 16.42 1.78 17.46
N PRO A 131 15.30 2.51 17.33
CA PRO A 131 14.61 2.69 16.06
C PRO A 131 15.38 3.67 15.16
N GLN A 132 16.45 3.18 14.53
CA GLN A 132 17.35 3.91 13.63
C GLN A 132 16.98 3.69 12.16
N TYR A 133 15.69 3.43 11.92
CA TYR A 133 15.14 3.12 10.61
C TYR A 133 15.62 4.09 9.54
N SER A 134 16.09 3.56 8.41
CA SER A 134 16.42 4.40 7.26
C SER A 134 15.21 5.21 6.77
N ARG A 135 15.44 6.33 6.09
CA ARG A 135 14.32 7.10 5.51
C ARG A 135 13.55 6.31 4.45
N SER A 136 14.22 5.39 3.75
CA SER A 136 13.59 4.44 2.84
C SER A 136 12.64 3.50 3.58
N THR A 137 13.02 3.03 4.77
CA THR A 137 12.18 2.13 5.60
C THR A 137 10.89 2.80 6.09
N LEU A 138 10.88 4.13 6.26
CA LEU A 138 9.63 4.86 6.55
C LEU A 138 8.59 4.71 5.43
N MET A 139 9.00 4.37 4.20
CA MET A 139 8.06 3.94 3.16
C MET A 139 7.38 2.61 3.52
N THR A 140 8.10 1.62 4.04
CA THR A 140 7.51 0.35 4.51
C THR A 140 6.49 0.62 5.60
N HIS A 141 6.81 1.45 6.61
CA HIS A 141 5.85 1.84 7.64
C HIS A 141 4.60 2.53 7.07
N MET A 142 4.79 3.47 6.13
CA MET A 142 3.66 4.13 5.44
C MET A 142 2.78 3.11 4.71
N LEU A 143 3.38 2.14 4.02
CA LEU A 143 2.67 1.10 3.29
C LEU A 143 1.94 0.14 4.24
N CYS A 144 2.51 -0.19 5.39
CA CYS A 144 1.81 -0.96 6.44
C CYS A 144 0.53 -0.24 6.88
N GLU A 145 0.61 1.08 7.14
CA GLU A 145 -0.56 1.88 7.51
C GLU A 145 -1.63 1.91 6.39
N LEU A 146 -1.22 2.17 5.15
CA LEU A 146 -2.15 2.20 4.02
C LEU A 146 -2.82 0.84 3.78
N LEU A 147 -2.06 -0.25 3.95
CA LEU A 147 -2.56 -1.61 3.82
C LEU A 147 -3.54 -1.95 4.96
N ALA A 148 -3.25 -1.55 6.20
CA ALA A 148 -4.16 -1.71 7.34
C ALA A 148 -5.47 -0.94 7.12
N GLN A 149 -5.39 0.30 6.65
CA GLN A 149 -6.56 1.13 6.29
C GLN A 149 -7.39 0.47 5.17
N ALA A 150 -6.74 -0.04 4.12
CA ALA A 150 -7.41 -0.71 3.02
C ALA A 150 -8.13 -1.99 3.48
N LEU A 151 -7.45 -2.85 4.25
CA LEU A 151 -8.02 -4.07 4.83
C LEU A 151 -9.23 -3.77 5.74
N GLY A 152 -9.13 -2.74 6.57
CA GLY A 152 -10.23 -2.27 7.41
C GLY A 152 -11.39 -1.71 6.59
N GLN A 153 -11.11 -0.95 5.53
CA GLN A 153 -12.13 -0.34 4.67
C GLN A 153 -12.94 -1.39 3.93
N ILE A 154 -12.30 -2.37 3.27
CA ILE A 154 -13.01 -3.40 2.50
C ILE A 154 -13.90 -4.27 3.39
N ASN A 155 -13.53 -4.46 4.66
CA ASN A 155 -14.28 -5.24 5.65
C ASN A 155 -15.22 -4.40 6.51
N SER A 156 -15.29 -3.08 6.29
CA SER A 156 -16.22 -2.21 6.99
C SER A 156 -17.67 -2.60 6.70
N VAL A 157 -18.56 -2.40 7.68
CA VAL A 157 -19.99 -2.73 7.56
C VAL A 157 -20.61 -2.01 6.36
N ALA A 158 -20.35 -0.71 6.21
CA ALA A 158 -20.85 0.08 5.10
C ALA A 158 -20.41 -0.46 3.73
N THR A 159 -19.13 -0.82 3.57
CA THR A 159 -18.62 -1.37 2.31
C THR A 159 -19.18 -2.76 2.02
N ARG A 160 -19.28 -3.62 3.04
CA ARG A 160 -19.84 -4.98 2.88
C ARG A 160 -21.32 -4.97 2.51
N LEU A 161 -22.13 -4.09 3.09
CA LEU A 161 -23.54 -3.92 2.73
C LEU A 161 -23.70 -3.42 1.29
N ARG A 162 -22.85 -2.49 0.84
CA ARG A 162 -22.94 -1.89 -0.50
C ARG A 162 -22.59 -2.86 -1.64
N LEU A 163 -21.69 -3.82 -1.41
CA LEU A 163 -21.14 -4.68 -2.47
C LEU A 163 -21.78 -6.09 -2.52
N GLY A 164 -22.90 -6.33 -1.81
CA GLY A 164 -23.59 -7.62 -1.75
C GLY A 164 -22.87 -8.68 -0.91
N PHE A 165 -23.50 -9.78 -0.51
CA PHE A 165 -22.89 -10.80 0.39
C PHE A 165 -22.26 -10.21 1.68
N PRO A 166 -23.03 -9.47 2.50
CA PRO A 166 -22.48 -8.75 3.65
C PRO A 166 -21.86 -9.64 4.73
N ALA A 167 -22.32 -10.90 4.82
CA ALA A 167 -21.79 -11.89 5.76
C ALA A 167 -20.39 -12.42 5.37
N SER A 168 -19.97 -12.26 4.12
CA SER A 168 -18.70 -12.81 3.63
C SER A 168 -17.54 -11.85 3.90
N PRO A 169 -16.40 -12.33 4.45
CA PRO A 169 -15.21 -11.52 4.61
C PRO A 169 -14.62 -11.14 3.24
N ARG A 170 -14.03 -9.94 3.15
CA ARG A 170 -13.34 -9.47 1.96
C ARG A 170 -11.83 -9.69 2.09
N GLN A 171 -11.24 -10.19 1.03
CA GLN A 171 -9.80 -10.46 0.95
C GLN A 171 -9.18 -9.62 -0.17
N LEU A 172 -8.01 -9.03 0.10
CA LEU A 172 -7.23 -8.34 -0.92
C LEU A 172 -6.52 -9.38 -1.79
N ARG A 173 -6.79 -9.38 -3.09
CA ARG A 173 -6.16 -10.30 -4.05
C ARG A 173 -5.01 -9.66 -4.81
N THR A 174 -5.12 -8.37 -5.12
CA THR A 174 -4.18 -7.68 -5.99
C THR A 174 -4.04 -6.24 -5.53
N LEU A 175 -2.80 -5.78 -5.45
CA LEU A 175 -2.42 -4.40 -5.18
C LEU A 175 -1.80 -3.83 -6.45
N ILE A 176 -2.46 -2.82 -7.03
CA ILE A 176 -1.95 -2.10 -8.19
C ILE A 176 -1.35 -0.80 -7.68
N LEU A 177 -0.03 -0.65 -7.83
CA LEU A 177 0.68 0.56 -7.45
C LEU A 177 1.05 1.34 -8.70
N THR A 178 0.57 2.57 -8.78
CA THR A 178 0.88 3.49 -9.87
C THR A 178 2.14 4.28 -9.56
N LEU A 179 3.02 4.40 -10.55
CA LEU A 179 4.33 5.02 -10.40
C LEU A 179 4.43 6.26 -11.31
N PRO A 180 5.15 7.33 -10.94
CA PRO A 180 5.46 8.43 -11.84
C PRO A 180 6.17 7.91 -13.07
N SER A 181 5.83 8.46 -14.22
CA SER A 181 6.30 7.98 -15.52
C SER A 181 7.83 7.98 -15.67
N ALA A 182 8.53 8.86 -14.94
CA ALA A 182 9.99 8.99 -14.99
C ALA A 182 10.74 8.31 -13.81
N MET A 183 10.10 7.41 -13.06
CA MET A 183 10.75 6.79 -11.90
C MET A 183 11.90 5.85 -12.30
N PRO A 184 13.14 6.06 -11.80
CA PRO A 184 14.29 5.22 -12.12
C PRO A 184 14.05 3.74 -11.81
N LYS A 185 14.64 2.82 -12.60
CA LYS A 185 14.45 1.37 -12.41
C LYS A 185 14.84 0.90 -11.00
N GLN A 186 15.92 1.46 -10.44
CA GLN A 186 16.39 1.15 -9.09
C GLN A 186 15.36 1.57 -8.02
N GLU A 187 14.87 2.82 -8.07
CA GLU A 187 13.82 3.27 -7.14
C GLU A 187 12.52 2.48 -7.27
N ARG A 188 12.17 2.05 -8.49
CA ARG A 188 11.02 1.14 -8.71
C ARG A 188 11.21 -0.21 -8.02
N GLU A 189 12.42 -0.75 -8.03
CA GLU A 189 12.73 -2.01 -7.34
C GLU A 189 12.70 -1.83 -5.82
N ILE A 190 13.27 -0.74 -5.30
CA ILE A 190 13.19 -0.43 -3.87
C ILE A 190 11.73 -0.30 -3.44
N PHE A 191 10.90 0.43 -4.19
CA PHE A 191 9.48 0.57 -3.88
C PHE A 191 8.73 -0.77 -3.92
N ARG A 192 9.04 -1.65 -4.87
CA ARG A 192 8.49 -3.02 -4.93
C ARG A 192 8.86 -3.80 -3.68
N ARG A 193 10.14 -3.77 -3.28
CA ARG A 193 10.63 -4.42 -2.07
C ARG A 193 9.92 -3.88 -0.83
N ARG A 194 9.81 -2.54 -0.67
CA ARG A 194 9.12 -1.91 0.46
C ARG A 194 7.64 -2.32 0.57
N MET A 195 6.94 -2.46 -0.56
CA MET A 195 5.57 -3.00 -0.57
C MET A 195 5.53 -4.47 -0.15
N PHE A 196 6.44 -5.28 -0.69
CA PHE A 196 6.52 -6.70 -0.33
C PHE A 196 6.80 -6.89 1.17
N GLU A 197 7.76 -6.14 1.72
CA GLU A 197 8.06 -6.12 3.16
C GLU A 197 6.83 -5.70 3.97
N ALA A 198 6.12 -4.65 3.55
CA ALA A 198 4.90 -4.19 4.23
C ALA A 198 3.80 -5.26 4.27
N ILE A 199 3.60 -6.01 3.18
CA ILE A 199 2.65 -7.14 3.16
C ILE A 199 3.10 -8.21 4.16
N ALA A 200 4.37 -8.61 4.14
CA ALA A 200 4.89 -9.62 5.04
C ALA A 200 4.75 -9.22 6.51
N ILE A 201 5.12 -7.98 6.84
CA ILE A 201 4.99 -7.40 8.19
C ILE A 201 3.53 -7.40 8.63
N VAL A 202 2.61 -6.91 7.79
CA VAL A 202 1.18 -6.87 8.15
C VAL A 202 0.61 -8.27 8.34
N TRP A 203 0.96 -9.23 7.49
CA TRP A 203 0.48 -10.61 7.62
C TRP A 203 0.98 -11.28 8.91
N LYS A 204 2.26 -11.09 9.25
CA LYS A 204 2.84 -11.62 10.49
C LYS A 204 2.28 -10.92 11.73
N ALA A 205 2.14 -9.59 11.68
CA ALA A 205 1.55 -8.77 12.72
C ALA A 205 0.11 -9.15 13.05
N MET A 206 -0.67 -9.56 12.05
CA MET A 206 -2.06 -10.02 12.22
C MET A 206 -2.16 -11.50 12.61
N GLY A 207 -1.04 -12.21 12.77
CA GLY A 207 -1.02 -13.66 13.02
C GLY A 207 -1.52 -14.50 11.85
N TRP A 208 -1.62 -13.93 10.65
CA TRP A 208 -2.07 -14.65 9.44
C TRP A 208 -0.99 -15.48 8.79
N HIS A 209 0.26 -15.24 9.16
CA HIS A 209 1.43 -16.00 8.70
C HIS A 209 2.40 -16.20 9.88
N PRO A 210 3.04 -17.38 10.04
CA PRO A 210 3.97 -17.62 11.14
C PRO A 210 5.11 -16.60 11.19
N GLN A 211 5.46 -16.12 12.38
CA GLN A 211 6.39 -15.01 12.53
C GLN A 211 7.81 -15.33 12.02
N ASP A 212 8.32 -16.52 12.33
CA ASP A 212 9.71 -16.92 11.99
C ASP A 212 9.87 -17.54 10.60
N ASP A 213 8.77 -17.90 9.95
CA ASP A 213 8.80 -18.51 8.63
C ASP A 213 9.20 -17.50 7.55
N ASP A 214 9.83 -17.99 6.48
CA ASP A 214 10.11 -17.17 5.30
C ASP A 214 8.80 -16.70 4.62
N PHE A 215 8.85 -15.58 3.89
CA PHE A 215 7.75 -15.00 3.13
C PHE A 215 8.10 -14.79 1.64
N ALA A 216 9.36 -15.02 1.25
CA ALA A 216 9.93 -14.65 -0.06
C ALA A 216 9.28 -15.33 -1.26
N SER A 217 8.88 -16.60 -1.13
CA SER A 217 8.36 -17.40 -2.24
C SER A 217 6.86 -17.70 -2.11
N ARG A 218 6.19 -17.93 -3.25
CA ARG A 218 4.78 -18.36 -3.31
C ARG A 218 4.49 -19.57 -2.41
N LYS A 219 5.40 -20.56 -2.42
CA LYS A 219 5.28 -21.77 -1.58
C LYS A 219 5.26 -21.44 -0.09
N GLN A 220 6.06 -20.46 0.34
CA GLN A 220 6.04 -20.03 1.74
C GLN A 220 4.78 -19.21 2.04
N GLN A 221 4.35 -18.35 1.12
CA GLN A 221 3.13 -17.55 1.27
C GLN A 221 1.87 -18.42 1.41
N GLU A 222 1.84 -19.62 0.83
CA GLU A 222 0.75 -20.61 1.00
C GLU A 222 0.53 -21.07 2.44
N LYS A 223 1.51 -20.89 3.33
CA LYS A 223 1.35 -21.12 4.78
C LYS A 223 0.44 -20.09 5.45
N SER A 224 0.12 -18.99 4.76
CA SER A 224 -0.73 -17.94 5.30
C SER A 224 -2.19 -18.37 5.31
N VAL A 225 -2.90 -18.09 6.41
CA VAL A 225 -4.33 -18.38 6.55
C VAL A 225 -5.18 -17.46 5.66
N VAL A 226 -4.70 -16.22 5.47
CA VAL A 226 -5.32 -15.23 4.58
C VAL A 226 -4.51 -15.15 3.29
N PRO A 227 -5.14 -15.24 2.09
CA PRO A 227 -4.43 -15.15 0.82
C PRO A 227 -3.60 -13.88 0.69
N VAL A 228 -2.33 -14.03 0.31
CA VAL A 228 -1.39 -12.92 0.11
C VAL A 228 -1.69 -12.23 -1.23
N PRO A 229 -1.83 -10.90 -1.29
CA PRO A 229 -2.12 -10.19 -2.52
C PRO A 229 -0.93 -10.16 -3.48
N GLU A 230 -1.21 -10.19 -4.78
CA GLU A 230 -0.22 -9.98 -5.83
C GLU A 230 0.09 -8.49 -6.00
N ILE A 231 1.37 -8.14 -6.17
CA ILE A 231 1.80 -6.76 -6.45
C ILE A 231 1.91 -6.56 -7.97
N GLN A 232 1.19 -5.57 -8.49
CA GLN A 232 1.28 -5.13 -9.88
C GLN A 232 1.78 -3.69 -9.95
N MET A 233 2.86 -3.46 -10.70
CA MET A 233 3.59 -2.18 -10.78
C MET A 233 3.92 -1.78 -12.22
N GLU A 234 3.18 -2.31 -13.18
CA GLU A 234 3.40 -2.12 -14.62
C GLU A 234 2.88 -0.77 -15.12
N TRP A 235 2.00 -0.13 -14.33
CA TRP A 235 1.31 1.08 -14.72
C TRP A 235 2.02 2.32 -14.20
N ASP A 236 2.31 3.25 -15.11
CA ASP A 236 2.66 4.60 -14.72
C ASP A 236 1.42 5.51 -14.60
N GLU A 237 1.55 6.55 -13.78
CA GLU A 237 0.49 7.47 -13.40
C GLU A 237 -0.14 8.17 -14.61
N ALA A 238 0.67 8.56 -15.58
CA ALA A 238 0.16 9.20 -16.81
C ALA A 238 -0.65 8.21 -17.64
N SER A 239 -0.15 6.98 -17.84
CA SER A 239 -0.89 5.93 -18.55
C SER A 239 -2.20 5.56 -17.85
N CYS A 240 -2.20 5.47 -16.51
CA CYS A 240 -3.43 5.23 -15.74
C CYS A 240 -4.49 6.30 -15.97
N GLY A 241 -4.11 7.59 -15.96
CA GLY A 241 -5.04 8.69 -16.24
C GLY A 241 -5.68 8.56 -17.62
N GLN A 242 -4.87 8.25 -18.65
CA GLN A 242 -5.36 8.05 -20.02
C GLN A 242 -6.32 6.86 -20.14
N LEU A 243 -6.06 5.76 -19.41
CA LEU A 243 -6.91 4.57 -19.44
C LEU A 243 -8.25 4.79 -18.73
N VAL A 244 -8.24 5.48 -17.59
CA VAL A 244 -9.49 5.84 -16.89
C VAL A 244 -10.34 6.75 -17.77
N TRP A 245 -9.72 7.73 -18.43
CA TRP A 245 -10.43 8.57 -19.40
C TRP A 245 -11.01 7.73 -20.54
N LEU A 246 -10.22 6.85 -21.15
CA LEU A 246 -10.66 5.99 -22.25
C LEU A 246 -11.81 5.06 -21.83
N TYR A 247 -11.75 4.50 -20.62
CA TYR A 247 -12.82 3.69 -20.06
C TYR A 247 -14.11 4.51 -19.86
N ASN A 248 -14.01 5.69 -19.24
CA ASN A 248 -15.17 6.54 -19.00
C ASN A 248 -15.81 7.02 -20.30
N GLU A 249 -15.02 7.40 -21.30
CA GLU A 249 -15.55 7.75 -22.62
C GLU A 249 -16.26 6.55 -23.26
N ALA A 250 -15.59 5.41 -23.36
CA ALA A 250 -16.13 4.24 -24.01
C ALA A 250 -17.41 3.71 -23.33
N ILE A 251 -17.44 3.66 -22.00
CA ILE A 251 -18.54 3.07 -21.23
C ILE A 251 -19.64 4.08 -20.94
N SER A 252 -19.29 5.26 -20.39
CA SER A 252 -20.29 6.23 -19.92
C SER A 252 -20.81 7.10 -21.06
N HIS A 253 -19.95 7.60 -21.95
CA HIS A 253 -20.36 8.48 -23.05
C HIS A 253 -20.88 7.71 -24.26
N PHE A 254 -20.25 6.59 -24.61
CA PHE A 254 -20.63 5.78 -25.77
C PHE A 254 -21.44 4.52 -25.40
N GLY A 255 -21.85 4.35 -24.15
CA GLY A 255 -22.73 3.25 -23.72
C GLY A 255 -22.12 1.85 -23.95
N GLY A 256 -20.79 1.74 -23.94
CA GLY A 256 -20.07 0.50 -24.26
C GLY A 256 -19.82 0.28 -25.76
N GLN A 257 -20.27 1.18 -26.64
CA GLN A 257 -20.01 1.10 -28.08
C GLN A 257 -18.60 1.61 -28.42
N THR A 258 -17.59 0.83 -28.04
CA THR A 258 -16.17 1.18 -28.26
C THR A 258 -15.83 1.48 -29.72
N GLU A 259 -16.52 0.84 -30.68
CA GLU A 259 -16.29 1.07 -32.10
C GLU A 259 -16.74 2.46 -32.55
N ALA A 260 -17.91 2.92 -32.08
CA ALA A 260 -18.43 4.26 -32.34
C ALA A 260 -17.53 5.34 -31.71
N PHE A 261 -17.05 5.10 -30.49
CA PHE A 261 -16.08 5.97 -29.82
C PHE A 261 -14.78 6.15 -30.64
N PHE A 262 -14.18 5.06 -31.09
CA PHE A 262 -12.95 5.16 -31.87
C PHE A 262 -13.17 5.72 -33.28
N ALA A 263 -14.38 5.58 -33.83
CA ALA A 263 -14.75 6.22 -35.09
C ALA A 263 -14.88 7.74 -34.93
N SER A 264 -15.47 8.23 -33.84
CA SER A 264 -15.63 9.67 -33.60
C SER A 264 -14.30 10.39 -33.30
N LEU A 265 -13.32 9.69 -32.74
CA LEU A 265 -11.96 10.23 -32.51
C LEU A 265 -11.00 10.00 -33.69
N ALA A 266 -11.45 9.35 -34.77
CA ALA A 266 -10.62 9.17 -35.94
C ALA A 266 -10.30 10.52 -36.57
N ARG A 267 -9.03 10.76 -36.91
CA ARG A 267 -8.66 12.01 -37.58
C ARG A 267 -9.33 12.08 -38.98
N PRO A 268 -9.79 13.26 -39.42
CA PRO A 268 -10.51 13.41 -40.70
C PRO A 268 -9.67 13.07 -41.94
N ASP A 269 -8.35 13.24 -41.85
CA ASP A 269 -7.38 12.95 -42.90
C ASP A 269 -7.05 11.45 -43.02
N ARG A 270 -7.66 10.60 -42.19
CA ARG A 270 -7.33 9.19 -42.15
C ARG A 270 -8.07 8.42 -43.23
N GLU A 271 -7.32 7.85 -44.17
CA GLU A 271 -7.90 6.92 -45.13
C GLU A 271 -8.39 5.62 -44.45
N PRO A 272 -9.63 5.19 -44.71
CA PRO A 272 -10.17 3.94 -44.18
C PRO A 272 -9.42 2.75 -44.77
N GLN A 273 -9.10 1.75 -43.94
CA GLN A 273 -8.53 0.50 -44.44
C GLN A 273 -9.58 -0.26 -45.25
N PRO A 274 -9.24 -0.81 -46.43
CA PRO A 274 -10.19 -1.57 -47.24
C PRO A 274 -10.80 -2.73 -46.43
N GLY A 275 -12.12 -2.76 -46.34
CA GLY A 275 -12.87 -3.83 -45.66
C GLY A 275 -12.90 -3.79 -44.14
N VAL A 276 -12.49 -2.68 -43.49
CA VAL A 276 -12.55 -2.54 -42.02
C VAL A 276 -13.26 -1.25 -41.64
N GLU A 277 -14.32 -1.35 -40.84
CA GLU A 277 -15.00 -0.16 -40.32
C GLU A 277 -14.03 0.75 -39.54
N PRO A 278 -14.16 2.09 -39.66
CA PRO A 278 -13.18 3.05 -39.14
C PRO A 278 -12.80 2.85 -37.66
N GLY A 279 -13.80 2.52 -36.83
CA GLY A 279 -13.65 2.26 -35.40
C GLY A 279 -12.95 0.94 -35.08
N ARG A 280 -13.25 -0.14 -35.82
CA ARG A 280 -12.63 -1.46 -35.65
C ARG A 280 -11.14 -1.46 -35.98
N GLY A 281 -10.73 -0.69 -36.97
CA GLY A 281 -9.32 -0.56 -37.36
C GLY A 281 -8.46 0.10 -36.28
N ALA A 282 -9.02 1.09 -35.58
CA ALA A 282 -8.35 1.80 -34.49
C ALA A 282 -8.18 0.92 -33.25
N ALA A 283 -9.27 0.29 -32.79
CA ALA A 283 -9.25 -0.62 -31.64
C ALA A 283 -8.27 -1.78 -31.81
N ARG A 284 -8.25 -2.40 -33.01
CA ARG A 284 -7.33 -3.50 -33.35
C ARG A 284 -5.86 -3.08 -33.40
N ARG A 285 -5.56 -1.81 -33.71
CA ARG A 285 -4.19 -1.29 -33.71
C ARG A 285 -3.70 -0.98 -32.31
N LEU A 286 -4.53 -0.34 -31.48
CA LEU A 286 -4.24 -0.16 -30.05
C LEU A 286 -3.95 -1.51 -29.41
N TYR A 287 -4.83 -2.50 -29.56
CA TYR A 287 -4.61 -3.85 -29.04
C TYR A 287 -3.27 -4.47 -29.52
N ARG A 288 -2.93 -4.31 -30.81
CA ARG A 288 -1.65 -4.81 -31.37
C ARG A 288 -0.42 -4.04 -30.86
N HIS A 289 -0.54 -2.74 -30.62
CA HIS A 289 0.53 -1.90 -30.09
C HIS A 289 0.81 -2.23 -28.62
N TRP A 290 -0.24 -2.35 -27.81
CA TRP A 290 -0.16 -2.83 -26.43
C TRP A 290 0.52 -4.21 -26.34
N ARG A 291 0.13 -5.17 -27.19
CA ARG A 291 0.78 -6.49 -27.27
C ARG A 291 2.25 -6.49 -27.73
N ARG A 292 2.73 -5.40 -28.35
CA ARG A 292 4.13 -5.28 -28.75
C ARG A 292 4.99 -4.70 -27.63
N HIS A 293 4.43 -3.82 -26.80
CA HIS A 293 5.11 -3.34 -25.59
C HIS A 293 5.35 -4.46 -24.58
N ASP A 294 4.42 -5.42 -24.46
CA ASP A 294 4.59 -6.65 -23.68
C ASP A 294 5.70 -7.58 -24.19
N ARG A 295 6.14 -7.46 -25.46
CA ARG A 295 7.21 -8.33 -25.99
C ARG A 295 8.62 -7.86 -25.64
N TYR A 296 8.77 -6.64 -25.13
CA TYR A 296 10.06 -6.10 -24.66
C TYR A 296 10.17 -6.06 -23.13
N GLY A 297 9.12 -6.46 -22.41
CA GLY A 297 9.17 -6.81 -20.99
C GLY A 297 8.87 -8.30 -20.84
N HIS A 298 9.87 -9.11 -20.51
CA HIS A 298 9.62 -10.49 -20.08
C HIS A 298 8.66 -10.47 -18.89
N TYR A 299 7.39 -10.87 -19.03
CA TYR A 299 6.59 -11.68 -18.08
C TYR A 299 5.21 -12.01 -18.73
N PRO A 300 4.74 -13.27 -18.68
CA PRO A 300 3.52 -13.68 -19.40
C PRO A 300 2.23 -13.39 -18.61
N LEU A 301 1.30 -12.63 -19.21
CA LEU A 301 -0.06 -12.47 -18.71
C LEU A 301 -0.94 -13.70 -19.02
N SER A 302 -1.30 -14.43 -17.96
CA SER A 302 -2.40 -15.40 -17.95
C SER A 302 -3.75 -14.67 -17.91
N ALA A 303 -4.17 -14.12 -19.06
CA ALA A 303 -5.50 -13.57 -19.27
C ALA A 303 -6.13 -14.16 -20.54
N ARG A 304 -6.25 -15.49 -20.58
CA ARG A 304 -7.13 -16.18 -21.53
C ARG A 304 -8.28 -16.78 -20.75
N ARG A 305 -9.43 -16.08 -20.75
CA ARG A 305 -10.81 -16.60 -20.82
C ARG A 305 -11.76 -15.60 -20.17
N ARG A 306 -12.40 -14.79 -21.02
CA ARG A 306 -13.82 -14.37 -20.94
C ARG A 306 -14.09 -13.30 -22.01
N LEU A 307 -14.04 -13.72 -23.26
CA LEU A 307 -14.72 -13.07 -24.38
C LEU A 307 -15.07 -14.20 -25.34
N GLY A 308 -16.22 -14.80 -25.08
CA GLY A 308 -16.92 -15.81 -25.86
C GLY A 308 -18.38 -15.66 -25.51
#